data_AF-A0A938AGQ4-F1
#
_entry.id   AF-A0A938AGQ4-F1
#
_cell.length_a   1.000
_cell.length_b   1.000
_cell.length_c   1.000
_cell.angle_alpha   90.00
_cell.angle_beta   90.00
_cell.angle_gamma   90.00
#
_symmetry.space_group_name_H-M   'P 1'
#
loop_
_entity.id
_entity.type
_entity.pdbx_description
1 polymer ?
#
loop_
_entity_poly.entity_id
_entity_poly.type
_entity_poly.pdbx_seq_one_letter_code
_entity_poly.pdbx_strand_id
1 'polypeptide(L)'
;MGVRLEPADEFMHELGPEPNFNESMYVNCFDPKQGVGGWFRMGNRANEGYAEMTICIYLPDGRVAFIFKRPSISSNDALDAGGLTWTMVKPFEELRIDYRGKLCVLTDPLEMADPKQAFTKNPYAEGEVHITFTGGGRESMFGGEPDTPHETPGEEFARGHYEQLVAANGTIRVGDEEWAITGHGLRDHSWGPRYWQAPWYYRWLTANFGRDFGFMTSRVAKKNAAGTRGGFVWEDGRIHVCDDCTVSTEFIGEDKYHSKVRGTLRSSRSGKEWTFEGEVMNLIPLRNRRQDPEGNWLHTRISEGMTRWTLTSGKAAGLVGYGLSEYLDQIIDGSPVGIAE
;
A
#
# COMPACT_ATOMS: atom_id res chain seq x y z
N MET A 1 -17.34 12.46 12.93
CA MET A 1 -16.98 13.45 11.91
C MET A 1 -17.43 12.90 10.57
N GLY A 2 -18.01 13.74 9.71
CA GLY A 2 -18.30 13.32 8.34
C GLY A 2 -17.02 13.28 7.51
N VAL A 3 -17.08 12.53 6.42
CA VAL A 3 -16.05 12.49 5.36
C VAL A 3 -16.74 12.83 4.04
N ARG A 4 -16.11 13.70 3.26
CA ARG A 4 -16.53 14.08 1.91
C ARG A 4 -15.70 13.28 0.90
N LEU A 5 -16.34 12.70 -0.09
CA LEU A 5 -15.66 12.04 -1.20
C LEU A 5 -16.48 12.24 -2.48
N GLU A 6 -15.94 13.05 -3.37
CA GLU A 6 -16.52 13.47 -4.64
C GLU A 6 -15.78 12.86 -5.83
N PRO A 7 -16.42 12.64 -7.00
CA PRO A 7 -15.74 12.13 -8.19
C PRO A 7 -14.52 12.94 -8.64
N ALA A 8 -14.45 14.23 -8.27
CA ALA A 8 -13.29 15.08 -8.55
C ALA A 8 -12.04 14.65 -7.76
N ASP A 9 -12.21 14.06 -6.57
CA ASP A 9 -11.10 13.60 -5.71
C ASP A 9 -10.40 12.35 -6.29
N GLU A 10 -10.94 11.76 -7.36
CA GLU A 10 -10.28 10.74 -8.17
C GLU A 10 -9.10 11.30 -8.97
N PHE A 11 -9.18 12.58 -9.34
CA PHE A 11 -8.18 13.26 -10.15
C PHE A 11 -7.19 14.03 -9.27
N MET A 12 -6.34 14.82 -9.91
CA MET A 12 -5.29 15.58 -9.25
C MET A 12 -5.86 16.76 -8.47
N HIS A 13 -5.30 17.01 -7.29
CA HIS A 13 -5.67 18.16 -6.48
C HIS A 13 -4.79 19.38 -6.79
N GLU A 14 -5.36 20.56 -6.60
CA GLU A 14 -4.61 21.81 -6.70
C GLU A 14 -3.48 21.85 -5.67
N LEU A 15 -2.31 22.32 -6.10
CA LEU A 15 -1.16 22.47 -5.22
C LEU A 15 -1.42 23.58 -4.20
N GLY A 16 -1.39 23.21 -2.93
CA GLY A 16 -1.34 24.15 -1.83
C GLY A 16 0.07 24.74 -1.62
N PRO A 17 0.22 25.71 -0.70
CA PRO A 17 1.51 26.34 -0.39
C PRO A 17 2.47 25.42 0.38
N GLU A 18 2.02 24.25 0.83
CA GLU A 18 2.81 23.36 1.68
C GLU A 18 3.96 22.71 0.89
N PRO A 19 5.22 22.92 1.30
CA PRO A 19 6.37 22.42 0.54
C PRO A 19 6.39 20.89 0.46
N ASN A 20 5.86 20.21 1.47
CA ASN A 20 5.78 18.75 1.57
C ASN A 20 4.47 18.17 1.04
N PHE A 21 3.72 18.90 0.20
CA PHE A 21 2.54 18.37 -0.47
C PHE A 21 2.88 17.09 -1.24
N ASN A 22 2.04 16.07 -1.09
CA ASN A 22 2.16 14.82 -1.80
C ASN A 22 0.80 14.36 -2.35
N GLU A 23 0.68 14.26 -3.66
CA GLU A 23 -0.38 13.45 -4.30
C GLU A 23 0.16 12.03 -4.44
N SER A 24 -0.47 11.05 -3.80
CA SER A 24 0.02 9.68 -3.77
C SER A 24 -1.08 8.72 -4.19
N MET A 25 -0.84 8.03 -5.30
CA MET A 25 -1.68 6.94 -5.76
C MET A 25 -0.91 5.63 -5.62
N TYR A 26 -1.57 4.64 -5.05
CA TYR A 26 -1.05 3.30 -4.83
C TYR A 26 -2.09 2.27 -5.29
N VAL A 27 -1.66 1.19 -5.94
CA VAL A 27 -2.52 0.05 -6.24
C VAL A 27 -1.73 -1.23 -6.18
N ASN A 28 -2.30 -2.27 -5.57
CA ASN A 28 -1.78 -3.63 -5.65
C ASN A 28 -2.73 -4.55 -6.41
N CYS A 29 -2.21 -5.69 -6.88
CA CYS A 29 -3.02 -6.84 -7.29
C CYS A 29 -2.22 -8.13 -7.23
N PHE A 30 -2.93 -9.25 -7.15
CA PHE A 30 -2.36 -10.58 -7.24
C PHE A 30 -3.27 -11.54 -8.01
N ASP A 31 -2.69 -12.31 -8.93
CA ASP A 31 -3.33 -13.43 -9.60
C ASP A 31 -2.85 -14.75 -8.95
N PRO A 32 -3.71 -15.44 -8.19
CA PRO A 32 -3.33 -16.66 -7.49
C PRO A 32 -3.17 -17.87 -8.41
N LYS A 33 -3.67 -17.83 -9.66
CA LYS A 33 -3.45 -18.91 -10.64
C LYS A 33 -2.05 -18.83 -11.23
N GLN A 34 -1.59 -17.62 -11.51
CA GLN A 34 -0.24 -17.38 -12.04
C GLN A 34 0.82 -17.35 -10.92
N GLY A 35 0.43 -17.01 -9.69
CA GLY A 35 1.37 -16.75 -8.60
C GLY A 35 2.14 -15.43 -8.79
N VAL A 36 1.56 -14.49 -9.56
CA VAL A 36 2.17 -13.20 -9.90
C VAL A 36 1.29 -12.06 -9.42
N GLY A 37 1.92 -11.02 -8.91
CA GLY A 37 1.26 -9.77 -8.63
C GLY A 37 2.27 -8.71 -8.24
N GLY A 38 1.78 -7.55 -7.87
CA GLY A 38 2.65 -6.45 -7.54
C GLY A 38 1.90 -5.26 -6.98
N TRP A 39 2.67 -4.24 -6.65
CA TRP A 39 2.15 -2.95 -6.28
C TRP A 39 2.89 -1.83 -7.03
N PHE A 40 2.14 -0.77 -7.30
CA PHE A 40 2.53 0.33 -8.15
C PHE A 40 2.18 1.61 -7.42
N ARG A 41 3.15 2.51 -7.31
CA ARG A 41 2.98 3.74 -6.54
C ARG A 41 3.59 4.91 -7.27
N MET A 42 2.86 6.01 -7.32
CA MET A 42 3.35 7.31 -7.74
C MET A 42 3.04 8.33 -6.64
N GLY A 43 4.05 9.06 -6.21
CA GLY A 43 3.92 10.18 -5.28
C GLY A 43 4.42 11.47 -5.92
N ASN A 44 3.56 12.34 -6.44
CA ASN A 44 3.97 13.66 -6.91
C ASN A 44 4.30 14.54 -5.70
N ARG A 45 5.52 15.08 -5.66
CA ARG A 45 5.98 16.08 -4.69
C ARG A 45 6.31 17.35 -5.47
N ALA A 46 5.29 17.88 -6.15
CA ALA A 46 5.48 18.88 -7.20
C ALA A 46 6.08 20.19 -6.67
N ASN A 47 5.75 20.59 -5.43
CA ASN A 47 6.38 21.75 -4.76
C ASN A 47 7.89 21.55 -4.49
N GLU A 48 8.36 20.30 -4.49
CA GLU A 48 9.78 19.95 -4.39
C GLU A 48 10.42 19.60 -5.76
N GLY A 49 9.63 19.60 -6.84
CA GLY A 49 10.11 19.40 -8.22
C GLY A 49 10.41 17.95 -8.63
N TYR A 50 9.90 16.95 -7.90
CA TYR A 50 10.08 15.54 -8.24
C TYR A 50 8.86 14.67 -7.91
N ALA A 51 8.76 13.51 -8.54
CA ALA A 51 7.87 12.43 -8.11
C ALA A 51 8.66 11.31 -7.45
N GLU A 52 8.01 10.47 -6.66
CA GLU A 52 8.54 9.21 -6.13
C GLU A 52 7.77 8.06 -6.77
N MET A 53 8.40 7.39 -7.73
CA MET A 53 7.82 6.25 -8.45
C MET A 53 8.38 4.95 -7.92
N THR A 54 7.51 3.99 -7.63
CA THR A 54 7.91 2.65 -7.20
C THR A 54 7.07 1.58 -7.89
N ILE A 55 7.75 0.50 -8.30
CA ILE A 55 7.11 -0.72 -8.77
C ILE A 55 7.77 -1.90 -8.07
N CYS A 56 6.94 -2.81 -7.58
CA CYS A 56 7.35 -4.08 -7.02
C CYS A 56 6.48 -5.18 -7.59
N ILE A 57 7.09 -6.21 -8.15
CA ILE A 57 6.40 -7.38 -8.70
C ILE A 57 6.95 -8.62 -7.99
N TYR A 58 6.07 -9.37 -7.35
CA TYR A 58 6.36 -10.68 -6.78
C TYR A 58 6.21 -11.73 -7.87
N LEU A 59 7.27 -12.48 -8.11
CA LEU A 59 7.33 -13.51 -9.15
C LEU A 59 7.01 -14.90 -8.58
N PRO A 60 6.58 -15.88 -9.42
CA PRO A 60 6.07 -17.17 -8.93
C PRO A 60 7.10 -18.01 -8.18
N ASP A 61 8.38 -17.77 -8.46
CA ASP A 61 9.51 -18.52 -7.89
C ASP A 61 10.13 -17.85 -6.65
N GLY A 62 9.48 -16.81 -6.11
CA GLY A 62 9.94 -16.09 -4.93
C GLY A 62 10.90 -14.94 -5.23
N ARG A 63 11.33 -14.74 -6.48
CA ARG A 63 12.03 -13.50 -6.87
C ARG A 63 11.13 -12.29 -6.72
N VAL A 64 11.75 -11.11 -6.61
CA VAL A 64 11.07 -9.81 -6.69
C VAL A 64 11.71 -8.95 -7.75
N ALA A 65 10.92 -8.38 -8.66
CA ALA A 65 11.36 -7.35 -9.58
C ALA A 65 10.95 -5.97 -9.02
N PHE A 66 11.92 -5.12 -8.74
CA PHE A 66 11.73 -3.86 -8.01
C PHE A 66 12.41 -2.69 -8.71
N ILE A 67 11.77 -1.52 -8.71
CA ILE A 67 12.44 -0.26 -9.04
C ILE A 67 11.87 0.88 -8.20
N PHE A 68 12.76 1.79 -7.82
CA PHE A 68 12.41 3.08 -7.25
C PHE A 68 13.09 4.19 -8.06
N LYS A 69 12.38 5.26 -8.39
CA LYS A 69 12.94 6.43 -9.06
C LYS A 69 12.43 7.73 -8.43
N ARG A 70 13.24 8.77 -8.56
CA ARG A 70 12.87 10.16 -8.28
C ARG A 70 12.92 11.02 -9.55
N PRO A 71 12.02 10.80 -10.53
CA PRO A 71 12.00 11.61 -11.74
C PRO A 71 11.63 13.07 -11.41
N SER A 72 12.21 14.02 -12.14
CA SER A 72 11.82 15.43 -12.04
C SER A 72 10.42 15.65 -12.63
N ILE A 73 9.62 16.50 -11.99
CA ILE A 73 8.31 16.97 -12.47
C ILE A 73 8.20 18.47 -12.22
N SER A 74 7.32 19.16 -12.94
CA SER A 74 7.10 20.60 -12.79
C SER A 74 5.68 21.00 -12.38
N SER A 75 4.75 20.04 -12.31
CA SER A 75 3.35 20.27 -11.96
C SER A 75 2.73 19.04 -11.30
N ASN A 76 1.46 19.17 -10.88
CA ASN A 76 0.64 18.07 -10.38
C ASN A 76 -0.47 17.70 -11.37
N ASP A 77 -0.29 17.96 -12.68
CA ASP A 77 -1.39 17.83 -13.65
C ASP A 77 -1.72 16.37 -14.00
N ALA A 78 -0.78 15.46 -13.78
CA ALA A 78 -0.95 14.03 -14.03
C ALA A 78 0.00 13.18 -13.17
N LEU A 79 -0.32 11.90 -13.03
CA LEU A 79 0.56 10.86 -12.48
C LEU A 79 1.25 10.14 -13.64
N ASP A 80 2.25 10.80 -14.23
CA ASP A 80 2.99 10.29 -15.39
C ASP A 80 4.48 10.63 -15.24
N ALA A 81 5.25 9.68 -14.68
CA ALA A 81 6.67 9.90 -14.42
C ALA A 81 7.46 8.60 -14.32
N GLY A 82 8.76 8.65 -14.62
CA GLY A 82 9.67 7.51 -14.40
C GLY A 82 9.37 6.25 -15.23
N GLY A 83 8.46 6.36 -16.21
CA GLY A 83 7.97 5.28 -17.06
C GLY A 83 6.64 4.67 -16.61
N LEU A 84 6.04 5.13 -15.50
CA LEU A 84 4.72 4.71 -14.99
C LEU A 84 3.71 5.83 -15.24
N THR A 85 2.63 5.50 -15.95
CA THR A 85 1.52 6.40 -16.26
C THR A 85 0.24 5.84 -15.65
N TRP A 86 -0.54 6.71 -15.00
CA TRP A 86 -1.88 6.39 -14.51
C TRP A 86 -2.93 7.11 -15.36
N THR A 87 -3.94 6.37 -15.79
CA THR A 87 -5.09 6.92 -16.52
C THR A 87 -6.36 6.68 -15.73
N MET A 88 -6.94 7.75 -15.20
CA MET A 88 -8.23 7.72 -14.50
C MET A 88 -9.33 7.78 -15.56
N VAL A 89 -10.00 6.64 -15.81
CA VAL A 89 -10.97 6.50 -16.92
C VAL A 89 -12.36 6.91 -16.48
N LYS A 90 -12.83 6.35 -15.36
CA LYS A 90 -14.12 6.67 -14.77
C LYS A 90 -13.99 6.66 -13.25
N PRO A 91 -14.28 7.77 -12.55
CA PRO A 91 -14.12 7.86 -11.11
C PRO A 91 -14.76 6.72 -10.35
N PHE A 92 -13.99 6.14 -9.43
CA PHE A 92 -14.36 5.01 -8.58
C PHE A 92 -14.71 3.70 -9.30
N GLU A 93 -14.60 3.65 -10.63
CA GLU A 93 -15.06 2.51 -11.43
C GLU A 93 -13.96 1.92 -12.31
N GLU A 94 -13.13 2.75 -12.96
CA GLU A 94 -12.08 2.27 -13.85
C GLU A 94 -10.86 3.19 -13.86
N LEU A 95 -9.68 2.60 -13.64
CA LEU A 95 -8.39 3.22 -13.91
C LEU A 95 -7.46 2.24 -14.63
N ARG A 96 -6.40 2.76 -15.23
CA ARG A 96 -5.36 1.97 -15.89
C ARG A 96 -3.99 2.41 -15.45
N ILE A 97 -3.06 1.46 -15.40
CA ILE A 97 -1.65 1.75 -15.31
C ILE A 97 -0.92 1.17 -16.51
N ASP A 98 0.06 1.94 -17.00
CA ASP A 98 0.97 1.54 -18.04
C ASP A 98 2.40 1.80 -17.55
N TYR A 99 3.26 0.78 -17.58
CA TYR A 99 4.67 0.90 -17.26
C TYR A 99 5.55 0.39 -18.37
N ARG A 100 6.63 1.12 -18.66
CA ARG A 100 7.77 0.61 -19.42
C ARG A 100 9.08 1.08 -18.82
N GLY A 101 9.96 0.15 -18.49
CA GLY A 101 11.32 0.46 -18.04
C GLY A 101 12.00 -0.68 -17.31
N LYS A 102 13.22 -0.45 -16.85
CA LYS A 102 14.01 -1.48 -16.16
C LYS A 102 13.51 -1.78 -14.75
N LEU A 103 13.62 -3.04 -14.35
CA LEU A 103 13.38 -3.55 -13.01
C LEU A 103 14.63 -4.28 -12.50
N CYS A 104 15.03 -4.01 -11.26
CA CYS A 104 16.08 -4.76 -10.57
C CYS A 104 15.49 -6.07 -10.07
N VAL A 105 16.06 -7.22 -10.46
CA VAL A 105 15.51 -8.54 -10.14
C VAL A 105 16.30 -9.17 -9.01
N LEU A 106 15.68 -9.30 -7.85
CA LEU A 106 16.26 -9.87 -6.64
C LEU A 106 15.86 -11.34 -6.51
N THR A 107 16.86 -12.21 -6.34
CA THR A 107 16.62 -13.61 -5.92
C THR A 107 16.39 -13.72 -4.43
N ASP A 108 17.10 -12.89 -3.64
CA ASP A 108 16.81 -12.67 -2.23
C ASP A 108 16.28 -11.23 -2.05
N PRO A 109 14.95 -11.05 -1.91
CA PRO A 109 14.36 -9.73 -1.73
C PRO A 109 14.83 -9.00 -0.47
N LEU A 110 15.31 -9.72 0.55
CA LEU A 110 15.80 -9.12 1.80
C LEU A 110 17.07 -8.28 1.59
N GLU A 111 17.80 -8.49 0.49
CA GLU A 111 18.94 -7.63 0.11
C GLU A 111 18.55 -6.14 0.01
N MET A 112 17.27 -5.85 -0.24
CA MET A 112 16.76 -4.47 -0.32
C MET A 112 16.83 -3.70 1.02
N ALA A 113 17.14 -4.37 2.14
CA ALA A 113 17.48 -3.70 3.40
C ALA A 113 18.70 -2.75 3.25
N ASP A 114 19.60 -3.04 2.31
CA ASP A 114 20.62 -2.12 1.80
C ASP A 114 20.43 -1.84 0.29
N PRO A 115 19.57 -0.86 -0.07
CA PRO A 115 19.25 -0.57 -1.46
C PRO A 115 20.47 -0.28 -2.34
N LYS A 116 21.53 0.32 -1.77
CA LYS A 116 22.75 0.62 -2.53
C LYS A 116 23.39 -0.67 -3.01
N GLN A 117 23.51 -1.66 -2.14
CA GLN A 117 24.06 -2.97 -2.50
C GLN A 117 23.10 -3.73 -3.41
N ALA A 118 21.81 -3.77 -3.07
CA ALA A 118 20.79 -4.46 -3.86
C ALA A 118 20.80 -4.02 -5.33
N PHE A 119 20.71 -2.71 -5.59
CA PHE A 119 20.71 -2.15 -6.95
C PHE A 119 22.04 -2.30 -7.69
N THR A 120 23.16 -2.54 -6.98
CA THR A 120 24.48 -2.71 -7.59
C THR A 120 24.76 -4.17 -7.95
N LYS A 121 24.32 -5.11 -7.11
CA LYS A 121 24.69 -6.54 -7.23
C LYS A 121 23.69 -7.37 -8.03
N ASN A 122 22.45 -6.91 -8.14
CA ASN A 122 21.39 -7.66 -8.80
C ASN A 122 21.25 -7.26 -10.28
N PRO A 123 20.86 -8.21 -11.16
CA PRO A 123 20.64 -7.92 -12.56
C PRO A 123 19.40 -7.05 -12.78
N TYR A 124 19.33 -6.41 -13.94
CA TYR A 124 18.15 -5.69 -14.40
C TYR A 124 17.51 -6.41 -15.59
N ALA A 125 16.19 -6.39 -15.63
CA ALA A 125 15.39 -6.85 -16.77
C ALA A 125 14.50 -5.71 -17.29
N GLU A 126 14.13 -5.76 -18.57
CA GLU A 126 13.09 -4.86 -19.10
C GLU A 126 11.74 -5.28 -18.54
N GLY A 127 10.98 -4.32 -18.02
CA GLY A 127 9.64 -4.51 -17.46
C GLY A 127 8.58 -3.78 -18.27
N GLU A 128 7.46 -4.44 -18.50
CA GLU A 128 6.24 -3.85 -19.06
C GLU A 128 5.02 -4.27 -18.24
N VAL A 129 4.14 -3.33 -17.92
CA VAL A 129 2.90 -3.60 -17.18
C VAL A 129 1.78 -2.83 -17.81
N HIS A 130 0.68 -3.51 -18.11
CA HIS A 130 -0.51 -2.93 -18.71
C HIS A 130 -1.73 -3.52 -18.01
N ILE A 131 -2.28 -2.82 -17.02
CA ILE A 131 -3.37 -3.35 -16.19
C ILE A 131 -4.51 -2.34 -16.12
N THR A 132 -5.72 -2.82 -16.37
CA THR A 132 -6.96 -2.13 -16.05
C THR A 132 -7.48 -2.62 -14.70
N PHE A 133 -7.78 -1.67 -13.83
CA PHE A 133 -8.39 -1.91 -12.53
C PHE A 133 -9.84 -1.46 -12.55
N THR A 134 -10.74 -2.29 -12.05
CA THR A 134 -12.17 -1.98 -11.97
C THR A 134 -12.67 -2.06 -10.53
N GLY A 135 -13.29 -0.98 -10.06
CA GLY A 135 -13.90 -0.85 -8.75
C GLY A 135 -15.43 -0.97 -8.78
N GLY A 136 -16.06 -1.09 -7.62
CA GLY A 136 -17.52 -1.17 -7.46
C GLY A 136 -18.25 0.19 -7.47
N GLY A 137 -17.60 1.27 -7.91
CA GLY A 137 -18.14 2.63 -7.83
C GLY A 137 -18.16 3.19 -6.40
N ARG A 138 -18.86 4.33 -6.23
CA ARG A 138 -18.88 5.12 -4.98
C ARG A 138 -19.27 4.32 -3.72
N GLU A 139 -20.15 3.33 -3.85
CA GLU A 139 -20.64 2.49 -2.73
C GLU A 139 -19.57 1.52 -2.19
N SER A 140 -18.51 1.29 -2.95
CA SER A 140 -17.38 0.43 -2.57
C SER A 140 -16.15 1.21 -2.08
N MET A 141 -16.30 2.53 -1.86
CA MET A 141 -15.22 3.39 -1.38
C MET A 141 -15.25 3.49 0.15
N PHE A 142 -14.06 3.44 0.75
CA PHE A 142 -13.83 3.77 2.15
C PHE A 142 -12.96 5.01 2.26
N GLY A 143 -13.26 5.92 3.19
CA GLY A 143 -12.50 7.17 3.37
C GLY A 143 -13.07 8.38 2.61
N GLY A 144 -12.29 9.44 2.59
CA GLY A 144 -12.57 10.75 2.02
C GLY A 144 -11.74 11.84 2.70
N GLU A 145 -12.06 13.10 2.40
CA GLU A 145 -11.56 14.26 3.14
C GLU A 145 -12.43 14.51 4.38
N PRO A 146 -11.86 14.56 5.59
CA PRO A 146 -12.62 14.89 6.80
C PRO A 146 -13.20 16.31 6.73
N ASP A 147 -14.43 16.50 7.21
CA ASP A 147 -15.07 17.83 7.26
C ASP A 147 -14.30 18.85 8.12
N THR A 148 -13.41 18.38 8.99
CA THR A 148 -12.60 19.21 9.89
C THR A 148 -11.16 18.70 9.86
N PRO A 149 -10.18 19.54 9.47
CA PRO A 149 -8.76 19.19 9.55
C PRO A 149 -8.40 18.79 10.98
N HIS A 150 -7.65 17.70 11.13
CA HIS A 150 -7.31 17.13 12.45
C HIS A 150 -5.81 16.91 12.64
N GLU A 151 -4.99 17.19 11.62
CA GLU A 151 -3.54 17.00 11.68
C GLU A 151 -2.87 18.18 12.41
N THR A 152 -1.92 17.85 13.28
CA THR A 152 -1.08 18.85 13.96
C THR A 152 0.15 19.12 13.08
N PRO A 153 0.66 20.37 13.02
CA PRO A 153 1.87 20.67 12.27
C PRO A 153 3.05 19.74 12.65
N GLY A 154 3.67 19.10 11.67
CA GLY A 154 4.73 18.09 11.85
C GLY A 154 4.26 16.63 12.00
N GLU A 155 2.95 16.39 12.15
CA GLU A 155 2.33 15.05 12.18
C GLU A 155 1.50 14.75 10.92
N GLU A 156 1.72 15.49 9.83
CA GLU A 156 0.90 15.39 8.62
C GLU A 156 1.16 14.08 7.86
N PHE A 157 0.08 13.39 7.51
CA PHE A 157 0.08 12.12 6.79
C PHE A 157 -0.75 12.21 5.49
N ALA A 158 -1.94 12.82 5.56
CA ALA A 158 -2.75 13.21 4.40
C ALA A 158 -3.90 14.15 4.83
N ARG A 159 -4.24 15.12 3.97
CA ARG A 159 -5.45 15.94 4.11
C ARG A 159 -6.71 15.12 3.84
N GLY A 160 -6.67 14.30 2.79
CA GLY A 160 -7.74 13.39 2.41
C GLY A 160 -7.17 12.10 1.85
N HIS A 161 -7.95 11.03 2.01
CA HIS A 161 -7.52 9.68 1.67
C HIS A 161 -8.74 8.78 1.44
N TYR A 162 -8.69 7.95 0.42
CA TYR A 162 -9.67 6.88 0.23
C TYR A 162 -9.00 5.57 -0.19
N GLU A 163 -9.75 4.49 -0.01
CA GLU A 163 -9.38 3.16 -0.45
C GLU A 163 -10.54 2.41 -1.09
N GLN A 164 -10.20 1.44 -1.95
CA GLN A 164 -11.17 0.62 -2.65
C GLN A 164 -10.58 -0.73 -3.06
N LEU A 165 -11.31 -1.82 -2.82
CA LEU A 165 -10.97 -3.12 -3.41
C LEU A 165 -11.28 -3.11 -4.90
N VAL A 166 -10.37 -3.67 -5.70
CA VAL A 166 -10.44 -3.64 -7.17
C VAL A 166 -10.16 -5.01 -7.76
N ALA A 167 -10.79 -5.29 -8.90
CA ALA A 167 -10.36 -6.36 -9.78
C ALA A 167 -9.32 -5.83 -10.77
N ALA A 168 -8.38 -6.68 -11.18
CA ALA A 168 -7.27 -6.34 -12.07
C ALA A 168 -7.23 -7.27 -13.27
N ASN A 169 -7.20 -6.71 -14.48
CA ASN A 169 -7.08 -7.46 -15.74
C ASN A 169 -6.03 -6.83 -16.65
N GLY A 170 -5.08 -7.62 -17.15
CA GLY A 170 -4.00 -7.08 -17.95
C GLY A 170 -2.82 -8.01 -18.13
N THR A 171 -1.63 -7.44 -18.28
CA THR A 171 -0.37 -8.18 -18.44
C THR A 171 0.74 -7.58 -17.58
N ILE A 172 1.63 -8.45 -17.12
CA ILE A 172 2.92 -8.10 -16.51
C ILE A 172 3.99 -8.87 -17.28
N ARG A 173 5.07 -8.19 -17.66
CA ARG A 173 6.25 -8.78 -18.30
C ARG A 173 7.52 -8.35 -17.57
N VAL A 174 8.41 -9.30 -17.29
CA VAL A 174 9.74 -9.07 -16.71
C VAL A 174 10.76 -9.90 -17.49
N GLY A 175 11.61 -9.23 -18.27
CA GLY A 175 12.52 -9.91 -19.19
C GLY A 175 11.74 -10.67 -20.27
N ASP A 176 12.02 -11.96 -20.41
CA ASP A 176 11.37 -12.84 -21.38
C ASP A 176 10.11 -13.53 -20.81
N GLU A 177 9.79 -13.30 -19.53
CA GLU A 177 8.64 -13.88 -18.84
C GLU A 177 7.45 -12.92 -18.88
N GLU A 178 6.28 -13.41 -19.30
CA GLU A 178 5.04 -12.64 -19.41
C GLU A 178 3.86 -13.41 -18.82
N TRP A 179 3.00 -12.71 -18.08
CA TRP A 179 1.82 -13.26 -17.45
C TRP A 179 0.59 -12.41 -17.77
N ALA A 180 -0.48 -13.07 -18.21
CA ALA A 180 -1.82 -12.49 -18.18
C ALA A 180 -2.31 -12.47 -16.73
N ILE A 181 -2.81 -11.31 -16.29
CA ILE A 181 -3.28 -11.08 -14.93
C ILE A 181 -4.80 -11.09 -14.93
N THR A 182 -5.40 -11.92 -14.08
CA THR A 182 -6.80 -11.88 -13.68
C THR A 182 -6.86 -12.00 -12.16
N GLY A 183 -6.67 -10.86 -11.50
CA GLY A 183 -6.43 -10.78 -10.06
C GLY A 183 -7.36 -9.81 -9.35
N HIS A 184 -7.11 -9.66 -8.06
CA HIS A 184 -7.76 -8.66 -7.21
C HIS A 184 -6.71 -7.95 -6.38
N GLY A 185 -7.06 -6.78 -5.87
CA GLY A 185 -6.19 -6.00 -5.00
C GLY A 185 -6.91 -4.83 -4.37
N LEU A 186 -6.15 -3.83 -3.95
CA LEU A 186 -6.66 -2.61 -3.35
C LEU A 186 -5.91 -1.42 -3.90
N ARG A 187 -6.65 -0.33 -4.11
CA ARG A 187 -6.08 0.99 -4.40
C ARG A 187 -6.27 1.95 -3.23
N ASP A 188 -5.32 2.86 -3.10
CA ASP A 188 -5.26 3.94 -2.13
C ASP A 188 -4.93 5.23 -2.87
N HIS A 189 -5.71 6.27 -2.63
CA HIS A 189 -5.40 7.62 -3.09
C HIS A 189 -5.36 8.55 -1.90
N SER A 190 -4.31 9.34 -1.79
CA SER A 190 -4.15 10.31 -0.71
C SER A 190 -3.48 11.57 -1.20
N TRP A 191 -3.90 12.71 -0.63
CA TRP A 191 -3.42 14.04 -1.02
C TRP A 191 -3.19 14.93 0.20
N GLY A 192 -2.30 15.91 0.06
CA GLY A 192 -1.96 16.88 1.09
C GLY A 192 -0.55 16.70 1.66
N PRO A 193 -0.20 17.45 2.72
CA PRO A 193 1.13 17.41 3.32
C PRO A 193 1.45 16.03 3.90
N ARG A 194 2.68 15.54 3.71
CA ARG A 194 3.09 14.20 4.18
C ARG A 194 4.50 14.13 4.75
N TYR A 195 4.61 13.48 5.90
CA TYR A 195 5.85 12.95 6.46
C TYR A 195 5.74 11.45 6.79
N TRP A 196 6.63 10.64 6.19
CA TRP A 196 6.72 9.19 6.47
C TRP A 196 7.03 8.85 7.95
N GLN A 197 7.56 9.81 8.70
CA GLN A 197 7.89 9.66 10.11
C GLN A 197 6.74 10.01 11.07
N ALA A 198 5.59 10.46 10.56
CA ALA A 198 4.46 10.86 11.41
C ALA A 198 3.89 9.68 12.24
N PRO A 199 3.70 8.47 11.68
CA PRO A 199 3.35 7.30 12.48
C PRO A 199 4.55 6.79 13.29
N TRP A 200 4.31 6.35 14.53
CA TRP A 200 5.32 5.62 15.29
C TRP A 200 5.54 4.22 14.70
N TYR A 201 4.44 3.56 14.36
CA TYR A 201 4.40 2.43 13.46
C TYR A 201 3.00 2.34 12.85
N TYR A 202 2.86 1.63 11.74
CA TYR A 202 1.56 1.12 11.31
C TYR A 202 1.61 -0.33 10.84
N ARG A 203 0.44 -0.96 10.88
CA ARG A 203 0.12 -2.23 10.21
C ARG A 203 -1.02 -1.93 9.25
N TRP A 204 -0.79 -2.06 7.95
CA TRP A 204 -1.81 -1.88 6.93
C TRP A 204 -1.93 -3.19 6.16
N LEU A 205 -3.08 -3.84 6.29
CA LEU A 205 -3.32 -5.18 5.79
C LEU A 205 -4.46 -5.15 4.80
N THR A 206 -4.26 -5.74 3.64
CA THR A 206 -5.25 -5.80 2.55
C THR A 206 -5.45 -7.24 2.13
N ALA A 207 -6.70 -7.64 1.89
CA ALA A 207 -7.04 -9.00 1.50
C ALA A 207 -8.23 -9.02 0.55
N ASN A 208 -8.11 -9.82 -0.51
CA ASN A 208 -9.17 -10.10 -1.47
C ASN A 208 -9.42 -11.61 -1.54
N PHE A 209 -10.67 -12.02 -1.39
CA PHE A 209 -11.12 -13.43 -1.42
C PHE A 209 -11.99 -13.70 -2.67
N GLY A 210 -11.74 -12.96 -3.74
CA GLY A 210 -12.58 -12.88 -4.93
C GLY A 210 -13.33 -11.56 -5.00
N ARG A 211 -14.38 -11.52 -5.83
CA ARG A 211 -15.14 -10.29 -6.12
C ARG A 211 -16.02 -9.83 -4.97
N ASP A 212 -16.56 -10.76 -4.21
CA ASP A 212 -17.67 -10.49 -3.29
C ASP A 212 -17.22 -10.38 -1.82
N PHE A 213 -15.93 -10.64 -1.55
CA PHE A 213 -15.40 -10.55 -0.19
C PHE A 213 -13.95 -10.05 -0.16
N GLY A 214 -13.67 -9.09 0.73
CA GLY A 214 -12.33 -8.60 1.01
C GLY A 214 -12.31 -7.65 2.20
N PHE A 215 -11.12 -7.25 2.64
CA PHE A 215 -10.98 -6.28 3.71
C PHE A 215 -9.73 -5.42 3.55
N MET A 216 -9.78 -4.25 4.18
CA MET A 216 -8.59 -3.57 4.65
C MET A 216 -8.71 -3.36 6.16
N THR A 217 -7.59 -3.53 6.86
CA THR A 217 -7.45 -3.07 8.23
C THR A 217 -6.17 -2.29 8.42
N SER A 218 -6.24 -1.24 9.24
CA SER A 218 -5.10 -0.45 9.64
C SER A 218 -5.03 -0.31 11.14
N ARG A 219 -3.81 -0.38 11.67
CA ARG A 219 -3.46 -0.04 13.04
C ARG A 219 -2.34 1.00 12.96
N VAL A 220 -2.63 2.25 13.28
CA VAL A 220 -1.66 3.36 13.22
C VAL A 220 -1.38 3.85 14.64
N ALA A 221 -0.16 3.65 15.13
CA ALA A 221 0.23 4.06 16.47
C ALA A 221 0.92 5.43 16.47
N LYS A 222 0.71 6.17 17.56
CA LYS A 222 1.45 7.40 17.86
C LYS A 222 2.44 7.12 18.99
N LYS A 223 3.56 7.85 19.04
CA LYS A 223 4.64 7.60 20.02
C LYS A 223 4.15 7.73 21.47
N ASN A 224 3.28 8.72 21.73
CA ASN A 224 2.81 9.09 23.06
C ASN A 224 1.28 8.98 23.22
N ALA A 225 0.60 8.23 22.33
CA ALA A 225 -0.85 8.04 22.39
C ALA A 225 -1.26 6.72 21.72
N ALA A 226 -2.48 6.24 21.99
CA ALA A 226 -2.97 5.00 21.42
C ALA A 226 -2.96 5.02 19.87
N GLY A 227 -3.25 6.14 19.23
CA GLY A 227 -3.41 6.23 17.77
C GLY A 227 -4.76 5.68 17.32
N THR A 228 -4.86 5.20 16.07
CA THR A 228 -6.11 4.72 15.46
C THR A 228 -6.02 3.24 15.09
N ARG A 229 -7.20 2.62 14.95
CA ARG A 229 -7.37 1.24 14.47
C ARG A 229 -8.75 1.09 13.83
N GLY A 230 -8.86 0.22 12.85
CA GLY A 230 -10.12 -0.04 12.15
C GLY A 230 -9.89 -0.30 10.66
N GLY A 231 -10.94 -0.14 9.87
CA GLY A 231 -10.89 -0.35 8.42
C GLY A 231 -12.26 -0.69 7.87
N PHE A 232 -12.31 -1.64 6.93
CA PHE A 232 -13.58 -2.10 6.38
C PHE A 232 -13.52 -3.56 5.94
N VAL A 233 -14.69 -4.19 5.93
CA VAL A 233 -14.94 -5.46 5.23
C VAL A 233 -15.93 -5.21 4.10
N TRP A 234 -15.58 -5.63 2.89
CA TRP A 234 -16.51 -5.77 1.78
C TRP A 234 -17.11 -7.16 1.82
N GLU A 235 -18.44 -7.25 1.84
CA GLU A 235 -19.18 -8.51 1.83
C GLU A 235 -20.47 -8.34 1.01
N ASP A 236 -20.60 -9.11 -0.07
CA ASP A 236 -21.80 -9.21 -0.91
C ASP A 236 -22.37 -7.85 -1.36
N GLY A 237 -21.50 -6.99 -1.91
CA GLY A 237 -21.93 -5.69 -2.44
C GLY A 237 -22.08 -4.60 -1.38
N ARG A 238 -21.61 -4.81 -0.15
CA ARG A 238 -21.75 -3.87 0.96
C ARG A 238 -20.44 -3.66 1.72
N ILE A 239 -20.16 -2.40 2.06
CA ILE A 239 -19.11 -2.05 3.02
C ILE A 239 -19.64 -2.13 4.45
N HIS A 240 -18.93 -2.90 5.26
CA HIS A 240 -19.00 -2.89 6.71
C HIS A 240 -17.82 -2.08 7.26
N VAL A 241 -18.08 -0.83 7.63
CA VAL A 241 -17.09 0.00 8.34
C VAL A 241 -16.78 -0.63 9.68
N CYS A 242 -15.50 -0.84 9.94
CA CYS A 242 -14.98 -1.43 11.17
C CYS A 242 -14.29 -0.37 12.01
N ASP A 243 -14.78 -0.19 13.23
CA ASP A 243 -14.30 0.81 14.20
C ASP A 243 -13.24 0.26 15.16
N ASP A 244 -12.94 -1.04 15.08
CA ASP A 244 -11.89 -1.66 15.87
C ASP A 244 -11.22 -2.82 15.10
N CYS A 245 -9.95 -3.05 15.42
CA CYS A 245 -9.21 -4.21 14.96
C CYS A 245 -8.14 -4.66 15.96
N THR A 246 -7.75 -5.93 15.87
CA THR A 246 -6.56 -6.46 16.54
C THR A 246 -5.60 -7.01 15.49
N VAL A 247 -4.29 -6.89 15.75
CA VAL A 247 -3.22 -7.47 14.95
C VAL A 247 -2.24 -8.11 15.93
N SER A 248 -1.79 -9.32 15.63
CA SER A 248 -0.74 -10.03 16.36
C SER A 248 0.19 -10.66 15.36
N THR A 249 1.49 -10.56 15.59
CA THR A 249 2.50 -10.90 14.59
C THR A 249 3.51 -11.93 15.11
N GLU A 250 3.79 -12.95 14.30
CA GLU A 250 4.99 -13.78 14.46
C GLU A 250 6.12 -13.21 13.59
N PHE A 251 7.23 -12.85 14.22
CA PHE A 251 8.42 -12.30 13.56
C PHE A 251 9.52 -13.36 13.38
N ILE A 252 10.26 -13.26 12.29
CA ILE A 252 11.40 -14.12 11.97
C ILE A 252 12.70 -13.32 11.80
N GLY A 253 13.83 -14.00 11.99
CA GLY A 253 15.17 -13.42 11.84
C GLY A 253 15.56 -12.43 12.94
N GLU A 254 16.80 -11.94 12.85
CA GLU A 254 17.33 -10.91 13.75
C GLU A 254 16.65 -9.57 13.50
N ASP A 255 16.41 -9.25 12.22
CA ASP A 255 15.74 -8.02 11.79
C ASP A 255 14.24 -7.97 12.14
N LYS A 256 13.63 -9.06 12.60
CA LYS A 256 12.20 -9.10 12.95
C LYS A 256 11.30 -8.72 11.78
N TYR A 257 11.35 -9.50 10.70
CA TYR A 257 10.38 -9.39 9.61
C TYR A 257 9.12 -10.20 9.97
N HIS A 258 7.94 -9.68 9.64
CA HIS A 258 6.68 -10.38 9.91
C HIS A 258 6.54 -11.59 8.98
N SER A 259 6.12 -12.72 9.54
CA SER A 259 5.98 -13.99 8.82
C SER A 259 4.57 -14.55 8.88
N LYS A 260 3.90 -14.38 10.03
CA LYS A 260 2.49 -14.69 10.21
C LYS A 260 1.79 -13.55 10.91
N VAL A 261 0.56 -13.30 10.51
CA VAL A 261 -0.28 -12.23 11.05
C VAL A 261 -1.61 -12.85 11.46
N ARG A 262 -2.11 -12.51 12.63
CA ARG A 262 -3.48 -12.84 13.06
C ARG A 262 -4.20 -11.58 13.43
N GLY A 263 -5.50 -11.54 13.21
CA GLY A 263 -6.25 -10.38 13.58
C GLY A 263 -7.75 -10.56 13.59
N THR A 264 -8.39 -9.50 14.07
CA THR A 264 -9.84 -9.36 14.09
C THR A 264 -10.23 -8.01 13.53
N LEU A 265 -11.33 -7.92 12.80
CA LEU A 265 -12.01 -6.69 12.41
C LEU A 265 -13.40 -6.68 13.06
N ARG A 266 -13.82 -5.55 13.63
CA ARG A 266 -15.12 -5.40 14.30
C ARG A 266 -15.87 -4.19 13.81
N SER A 267 -17.15 -4.40 13.53
CA SER A 267 -18.09 -3.35 13.15
C SER A 267 -19.20 -3.24 14.19
N SER A 268 -19.12 -2.24 15.06
CA SER A 268 -20.17 -1.96 16.06
C SER A 268 -21.52 -1.67 15.39
N ARG A 269 -21.50 -1.00 14.23
CA ARG A 269 -22.69 -0.64 13.46
C ARG A 269 -23.47 -1.85 12.95
N SER A 270 -22.78 -2.91 12.56
CA SER A 270 -23.41 -4.15 12.06
C SER A 270 -23.42 -5.29 13.07
N GLY A 271 -22.75 -5.13 14.23
CA GLY A 271 -22.60 -6.17 15.24
C GLY A 271 -21.78 -7.37 14.78
N LYS A 272 -20.95 -7.19 13.75
CA LYS A 272 -20.17 -8.28 13.12
C LYS A 272 -18.70 -8.23 13.56
N GLU A 273 -18.10 -9.41 13.60
CA GLU A 273 -16.68 -9.64 13.81
C GLU A 273 -16.17 -10.62 12.75
N TRP A 274 -14.99 -10.36 12.21
CA TRP A 274 -14.27 -11.25 11.29
C TRP A 274 -12.88 -11.51 11.85
N THR A 275 -12.46 -12.77 11.87
CA THR A 275 -11.12 -13.18 12.28
C THR A 275 -10.37 -13.76 11.08
N PHE A 276 -9.07 -13.49 11.02
CA PHE A 276 -8.23 -13.91 9.91
C PHE A 276 -6.83 -14.30 10.38
N GLU A 277 -6.18 -15.15 9.58
CA GLU A 277 -4.77 -15.46 9.66
C GLU A 277 -4.11 -15.16 8.31
N GLY A 278 -2.86 -14.73 8.34
CA GLY A 278 -2.05 -14.40 7.18
C GLY A 278 -0.71 -15.10 7.25
N GLU A 279 -0.27 -15.65 6.12
CA GLU A 279 1.06 -16.22 5.93
C GLU A 279 1.79 -15.42 4.86
N VAL A 280 2.89 -14.78 5.24
CA VAL A 280 3.69 -13.96 4.33
C VAL A 280 4.46 -14.89 3.40
N MET A 281 4.16 -14.80 2.11
CA MET A 281 4.74 -15.63 1.06
C MET A 281 6.08 -15.07 0.57
N ASN A 282 6.15 -13.75 0.42
CA ASN A 282 7.34 -13.06 -0.06
C ASN A 282 7.36 -11.65 0.53
N LEU A 283 8.52 -11.18 0.96
CA LEU A 283 8.66 -9.91 1.66
C LEU A 283 9.86 -9.14 1.14
N ILE A 284 9.65 -7.86 0.80
CA ILE A 284 10.72 -6.93 0.48
C ILE A 284 10.80 -5.81 1.53
N PRO A 285 11.96 -5.60 2.18
CA PRO A 285 12.15 -4.49 3.10
C PRO A 285 12.62 -3.25 2.35
N LEU A 286 11.95 -2.13 2.61
CA LEU A 286 12.26 -0.80 2.11
C LEU A 286 12.63 0.12 3.27
N ARG A 287 13.24 1.25 2.95
CA ARG A 287 13.57 2.26 3.97
C ARG A 287 13.37 3.68 3.45
N ASN A 288 12.91 4.53 4.36
CA ASN A 288 12.95 5.98 4.20
C ASN A 288 13.92 6.57 5.24
N ARG A 289 14.68 7.59 4.85
CA ARG A 289 15.59 8.31 5.73
C ARG A 289 15.41 9.80 5.53
N ARG A 290 15.35 10.54 6.64
CA ARG A 290 15.30 12.01 6.65
C ARG A 290 16.19 12.55 7.75
N GLN A 291 16.68 13.77 7.61
CA GLN A 291 17.25 14.51 8.73
C GLN A 291 16.17 15.36 9.41
N ASP A 292 16.19 15.41 10.74
CA ASP A 292 15.42 16.40 11.51
C ASP A 292 16.13 17.78 11.49
N PRO A 293 15.48 18.86 11.97
CA PRO A 293 16.11 20.19 12.05
C PRO A 293 17.41 20.23 12.84
N GLU A 294 17.61 19.31 13.78
CA GLU A 294 18.81 19.16 14.61
C GLU A 294 19.93 18.36 13.91
N GLY A 295 19.66 17.79 12.73
CA GLY A 295 20.61 17.05 11.90
C GLY A 295 20.69 15.55 12.18
N ASN A 296 19.88 15.01 13.09
CA ASN A 296 19.82 13.58 13.39
C ASN A 296 19.13 12.83 12.26
N TRP A 297 19.59 11.62 11.98
CA TRP A 297 18.94 10.75 11.00
C TRP A 297 17.75 10.02 11.61
N LEU A 298 16.58 10.26 11.04
CA LEU A 298 15.37 9.46 11.25
C LEU A 298 15.35 8.31 10.26
N HIS A 299 15.05 7.12 10.76
CA HIS A 299 15.06 5.87 10.01
C HIS A 299 13.69 5.21 10.10
N THR A 300 13.04 5.06 8.95
CA THR A 300 11.77 4.37 8.83
C THR A 300 11.98 3.13 7.98
N ARG A 301 11.53 1.98 8.45
CA ARG A 301 11.47 0.74 7.68
C ARG A 301 10.04 0.51 7.24
N ILE A 302 9.86 0.11 5.99
CA ILE A 302 8.59 -0.37 5.45
C ILE A 302 8.84 -1.80 4.97
N SER A 303 8.13 -2.78 5.49
CA SER A 303 8.22 -4.18 5.05
C SER A 303 6.95 -4.52 4.29
N GLU A 304 7.09 -4.86 3.02
CA GLU A 304 5.99 -5.13 2.10
C GLU A 304 5.88 -6.64 1.89
N GLY A 305 4.89 -7.27 2.52
CA GLY A 305 4.69 -8.72 2.49
C GLY A 305 3.52 -9.13 1.59
N MET A 306 3.78 -9.79 0.47
CA MET A 306 2.72 -10.52 -0.25
C MET A 306 2.22 -11.65 0.64
N THR A 307 0.93 -11.64 0.95
CA THR A 307 0.36 -12.44 2.03
C THR A 307 -0.81 -13.26 1.54
N ARG A 308 -0.80 -14.55 1.87
CA ARG A 308 -1.96 -15.42 1.75
C ARG A 308 -2.78 -15.31 3.01
N TRP A 309 -4.05 -14.97 2.89
CA TRP A 309 -4.98 -14.79 3.99
C TRP A 309 -5.98 -15.94 4.06
N THR A 310 -6.36 -16.34 5.26
CA THR A 310 -7.42 -17.30 5.55
C THR A 310 -8.39 -16.70 6.56
N LEU A 311 -9.68 -16.66 6.24
CA LEU A 311 -10.70 -16.31 7.23
C LEU A 311 -10.91 -17.48 8.19
N THR A 312 -10.94 -17.20 9.49
CA THR A 312 -11.02 -18.23 10.54
C THR A 312 -12.35 -18.26 11.28
N SER A 313 -13.28 -17.36 10.95
CA SER A 313 -14.62 -17.32 11.54
C SER A 313 -15.70 -16.90 10.54
N GLY A 314 -16.96 -17.01 10.97
CA GLY A 314 -18.12 -16.64 10.17
C GLY A 314 -18.44 -17.62 9.04
N LYS A 315 -19.38 -17.24 8.17
CA LYS A 315 -19.79 -18.07 7.02
C LYS A 315 -18.69 -18.22 5.97
N ALA A 316 -17.74 -17.30 5.96
CA ALA A 316 -16.60 -17.26 5.08
C ALA A 316 -15.37 -17.97 5.65
N ALA A 317 -15.49 -18.66 6.79
CA ALA A 317 -14.39 -19.42 7.38
C ALA A 317 -13.83 -20.45 6.38
N GLY A 318 -12.51 -20.50 6.26
CA GLY A 318 -11.80 -21.34 5.30
C GLY A 318 -11.64 -20.73 3.91
N LEU A 319 -12.24 -19.56 3.61
CA LEU A 319 -11.93 -18.85 2.38
C LEU A 319 -10.48 -18.38 2.41
N VAL A 320 -9.80 -18.59 1.28
CA VAL A 320 -8.41 -18.20 1.05
C VAL A 320 -8.39 -17.02 0.10
N GLY A 321 -7.66 -15.98 0.47
CA GLY A 321 -7.50 -14.74 -0.27
C GLY A 321 -6.05 -14.28 -0.29
N TYR A 322 -5.80 -13.20 -1.00
CA TYR A 322 -4.47 -12.66 -1.22
C TYR A 322 -4.48 -11.13 -1.15
N GLY A 323 -3.36 -10.56 -0.74
CA GLY A 323 -3.13 -9.13 -0.69
C GLY A 323 -1.83 -8.85 0.05
N LEU A 324 -1.71 -7.68 0.67
CA LEU A 324 -0.47 -7.29 1.34
C LEU A 324 -0.60 -7.16 2.84
N SER A 325 0.52 -7.41 3.52
CA SER A 325 0.79 -6.95 4.87
C SER A 325 1.94 -5.96 4.82
N GLU A 326 1.61 -4.67 4.98
CA GLU A 326 2.59 -3.59 5.01
C GLU A 326 2.83 -3.16 6.46
N TYR A 327 4.10 -3.26 6.87
CA TYR A 327 4.54 -2.90 8.22
C TYR A 327 5.48 -1.72 8.12
N LEU A 328 5.05 -0.56 8.61
CA LEU A 328 5.94 0.59 8.80
C LEU A 328 6.33 0.68 10.26
N ASP A 329 7.63 0.82 10.52
CA ASP A 329 8.18 1.04 11.85
C ASP A 329 9.24 2.13 11.80
N GLN A 330 9.23 3.03 12.79
CA GLN A 330 10.45 3.78 13.08
C GLN A 330 11.49 2.81 13.68
N ILE A 331 12.77 3.03 13.33
CA ILE A 331 13.88 2.23 13.82
C ILE A 331 14.60 3.03 14.91
N ILE A 332 14.59 2.51 16.14
CA ILE A 332 15.22 3.11 17.31
C ILE A 332 16.21 2.10 17.89
N ASP A 333 17.44 2.54 18.11
CA ASP A 333 18.53 1.68 18.59
C ASP A 333 18.67 0.37 17.77
N GLY A 334 18.47 0.48 16.45
CA GLY A 334 18.54 -0.64 15.51
C GLY A 334 17.32 -1.56 15.50
N SER A 335 16.28 -1.29 16.29
CA SER A 335 15.10 -2.15 16.40
C SER A 335 13.81 -1.45 15.91
N PRO A 336 12.90 -2.18 15.24
CA PRO A 336 11.58 -1.66 14.90
C PRO A 336 10.71 -1.52 16.14
N VAL A 337 9.99 -0.42 16.25
CA VAL A 337 9.31 -0.03 17.51
C VAL A 337 7.97 -0.73 17.75
N GLY A 338 7.34 -1.30 16.73
CA GLY A 338 6.03 -1.95 16.83
C GLY A 338 6.07 -3.48 16.96
N ILE A 339 7.18 -4.09 17.43
CA ILE A 339 7.28 -5.56 17.62
C ILE A 339 6.26 -6.08 18.66
N ALA A 340 5.85 -5.23 19.60
CA ALA A 340 4.95 -5.62 20.69
C ALA A 340 3.45 -5.53 20.34
N GLU A 341 3.09 -5.08 19.12
CA GLU A 341 1.71 -5.21 18.60
C GLU A 341 1.49 -6.66 18.13
#